data_AF-A0A9X4YED5-F1
#
_entry.id   AF-A0A9X4YED5-F1
#
_cell.length_a   1.000
_cell.length_b   1.000
_cell.length_c   1.000
_cell.angle_alpha   90.00
_cell.angle_beta   90.00
_cell.angle_gamma   90.00
#
_symmetry.space_group_name_H-M   'P 1'
#
loop_
_entity.id
_entity.type
_entity.pdbx_description
1 polymer ?
#
loop_
_entity_poly.entity_id
_entity_poly.type
_entity_poly.pdbx_seq_one_letter_code
_entity_poly.pdbx_strand_id
1 'polypeptide(L)'
;MSEPNTDHEIAESEAPAENAGQSLNTPGFVLGVSVIGLSVLTGFYMGKHDIIAALLVVIVAYLIFMRVYDLRMGIRNVAKDLFQPGSTPHNWLSKQKSALQLGAALFFSVSLAVGFAVVLRSLHEIHSAFVIYPLLTAACIYLGFFRNKDLVTDSLSESMGSEDNKKLVQSLIRIGYSFVVLNLILVFILSAYDVHLFYSEPYLFNEYQEKAHERGIQFNGDNKVSRVFVNLGVVLDTVRSAAVNESLKELDFERNVSAFFVFYLLIGVLNFIKFSPLSLGVVLIYFSIRVRYLERLQKLFGIITAKAFAAWRLVKSLRKRKQIEEKNDAS
;
A
#
# COMPACT_ATOMS: atom_id res chain seq x y z
N MET A 1 42.39 -5.38 68.78
CA MET A 1 41.26 -4.49 69.08
C MET A 1 40.88 -3.77 67.80
N SER A 2 39.57 -3.67 67.57
CA SER A 2 38.85 -2.97 66.49
C SER A 2 39.06 -3.44 65.06
N GLU A 3 38.05 -4.14 64.53
CA GLU A 3 37.65 -4.10 63.11
C GLU A 3 37.51 -2.65 62.62
N PRO A 4 37.59 -2.45 61.30
CA PRO A 4 36.36 -2.01 60.66
C PRO A 4 36.03 -2.76 59.37
N ASN A 5 34.82 -3.30 59.40
CA ASN A 5 33.85 -3.43 58.34
C ASN A 5 34.03 -2.39 57.22
N THR A 6 34.26 -2.83 55.99
CA THR A 6 33.94 -2.05 54.79
C THR A 6 33.09 -2.94 53.90
N ASP A 7 31.80 -2.66 53.97
CA ASP A 7 30.76 -3.28 53.18
C ASP A 7 31.12 -3.21 51.71
N HIS A 8 31.09 -4.38 51.07
CA HIS A 8 31.06 -4.52 49.63
C HIS A 8 29.85 -3.75 49.08
N GLU A 9 30.11 -2.58 48.52
CA GLU A 9 29.20 -1.88 47.63
C GLU A 9 29.06 -2.76 46.37
N ILE A 10 28.06 -3.65 46.39
CA ILE A 10 27.56 -4.31 45.20
C ILE A 10 27.01 -3.19 44.33
N ALA A 11 27.81 -2.78 43.35
CA ALA A 11 27.33 -2.02 42.21
C ALA A 11 26.27 -2.89 41.52
N GLU A 12 25.00 -2.68 41.87
CA GLU A 12 23.87 -3.02 41.02
C GLU A 12 24.05 -2.25 39.71
N SER A 13 24.75 -2.90 38.78
CA SER A 13 24.68 -2.61 37.37
C SER A 13 23.22 -2.77 36.95
N GLU A 14 22.45 -1.69 37.05
CA GLU A 14 21.22 -1.50 36.28
C GLU A 14 21.61 -1.52 34.80
N ALA A 15 21.71 -2.73 34.25
CA ALA A 15 21.68 -2.94 32.81
C ALA A 15 20.36 -2.35 32.32
N PRO A 16 20.37 -1.48 31.29
CA PRO A 16 19.14 -0.91 30.79
C PRO A 16 18.30 -2.06 30.22
N ALA A 17 17.18 -2.33 30.89
CA ALA A 17 16.11 -3.22 30.46
C ALA A 17 15.36 -2.64 29.24
N GLU A 18 16.08 -2.08 28.27
CA GLU A 18 15.55 -1.47 27.05
C GLU A 18 15.40 -2.50 25.91
N ASN A 19 15.89 -3.73 26.10
CA ASN A 19 15.87 -4.78 25.07
C ASN A 19 14.81 -5.88 25.25
N ALA A 20 13.98 -5.84 26.30
CA ALA A 20 12.92 -6.84 26.54
C ALA A 20 11.55 -6.42 25.97
N GLY A 21 11.56 -5.52 24.99
CA GLY A 21 10.34 -4.94 24.43
C GLY A 21 10.57 -4.36 23.06
N GLN A 22 11.18 -5.12 22.13
CA GLN A 22 10.86 -4.97 20.71
C GLN A 22 9.39 -5.35 20.54
N SER A 23 8.50 -4.47 21.00
CA SER A 23 7.08 -4.54 20.72
C SER A 23 6.98 -4.68 19.21
N LEU A 24 6.31 -5.74 18.78
CA LEU A 24 5.87 -5.94 17.42
C LEU A 24 5.56 -4.57 16.82
N ASN A 25 6.20 -4.22 15.70
CA ASN A 25 6.10 -2.97 14.94
C ASN A 25 4.62 -2.54 14.76
N THR A 26 3.99 -2.07 15.84
CA THR A 26 2.54 -1.96 16.05
C THR A 26 1.90 -1.00 15.06
N PRO A 27 2.58 0.10 14.67
CA PRO A 27 2.11 0.96 13.59
C PRO A 27 2.07 0.24 12.24
N GLY A 28 3.05 -0.61 11.93
CA GLY A 28 3.14 -1.32 10.65
C GLY A 28 2.09 -2.42 10.52
N PHE A 29 1.85 -3.16 11.60
CA PHE A 29 0.83 -4.20 11.64
C PHE A 29 -0.59 -3.63 11.45
N VAL A 30 -0.95 -2.57 12.18
CA VAL A 30 -2.26 -1.91 12.06
C VAL A 30 -2.47 -1.35 10.64
N LEU A 31 -1.42 -0.78 10.03
CA LEU A 31 -1.47 -0.32 8.64
C LEU A 31 -1.74 -1.46 7.67
N GLY A 32 -0.99 -2.56 7.77
CA GLY A 32 -1.17 -3.73 6.92
C GLY A 32 -2.59 -4.30 7.04
N VAL A 33 -3.07 -4.50 8.27
CA VAL A 33 -4.43 -5.00 8.54
C VAL A 33 -5.49 -4.07 7.95
N SER A 34 -5.30 -2.75 8.02
CA SER A 34 -6.25 -1.78 7.45
C SER A 34 -6.33 -1.86 5.92
N VAL A 35 -5.17 -1.96 5.24
CA VAL A 35 -5.11 -2.09 3.78
C VAL A 35 -5.71 -3.42 3.34
N ILE A 36 -5.38 -4.52 4.03
CA ILE A 36 -5.91 -5.85 3.73
C ILE A 36 -7.42 -5.87 3.95
N GLY A 37 -7.92 -5.35 5.09
CA GLY A 37 -9.34 -5.28 5.39
C GLY A 37 -10.12 -4.48 4.35
N LEU A 38 -9.61 -3.32 3.94
CA LEU A 38 -10.21 -2.52 2.87
C LEU A 38 -10.20 -3.27 1.54
N SER A 39 -9.13 -3.98 1.23
CA SER A 39 -9.01 -4.81 0.02
C SER A 39 -10.03 -5.96 0.03
N VAL A 40 -10.15 -6.69 1.14
CA VAL A 40 -11.13 -7.77 1.31
C VAL A 40 -12.55 -7.27 1.12
N LEU A 41 -12.91 -6.17 1.78
CA LEU A 41 -14.25 -5.57 1.65
C LEU A 41 -14.51 -5.16 0.20
N THR A 42 -13.55 -4.48 -0.44
CA THR A 42 -13.68 -4.04 -1.83
C THR A 42 -13.85 -5.23 -2.78
N GLY A 43 -12.99 -6.23 -2.67
CA GLY A 43 -13.02 -7.45 -3.49
C GLY A 43 -14.21 -8.38 -3.20
N PHE A 44 -14.87 -8.24 -2.05
CA PHE A 44 -16.07 -9.02 -1.71
C PHE A 44 -17.35 -8.36 -2.22
N TYR A 45 -17.50 -7.05 -2.04
CA TYR A 45 -18.73 -6.32 -2.38
C TYR A 45 -18.78 -5.87 -3.85
N MET A 46 -17.65 -5.69 -4.51
CA MET A 46 -17.59 -5.38 -5.94
C MET A 46 -18.25 -6.49 -6.77
N GLY A 47 -19.25 -6.16 -7.59
CA GLY A 47 -20.03 -7.14 -8.35
C GLY A 47 -21.16 -7.81 -7.56
N LYS A 48 -21.36 -7.49 -6.27
CA LYS A 48 -22.50 -8.00 -5.47
C LYS A 48 -23.49 -6.92 -5.06
N HIS A 49 -23.00 -5.77 -4.60
CA HIS A 49 -23.83 -4.65 -4.17
C HIS A 49 -23.21 -3.32 -4.64
N ASP A 50 -23.83 -2.68 -5.63
CA ASP A 50 -23.31 -1.47 -6.28
C ASP A 50 -23.14 -0.31 -5.31
N ILE A 51 -24.08 -0.12 -4.37
CA ILE A 51 -24.02 1.00 -3.41
C ILE A 51 -22.80 0.85 -2.49
N ILE A 52 -22.59 -0.35 -1.94
CA ILE A 52 -21.46 -0.63 -1.05
C ILE A 52 -20.15 -0.57 -1.83
N ALA A 53 -20.12 -1.14 -3.04
CA ALA A 53 -18.96 -1.08 -3.93
C ALA A 53 -18.58 0.37 -4.28
N ALA A 54 -19.56 1.22 -4.62
CA ALA A 54 -19.34 2.64 -4.90
C ALA A 54 -18.77 3.38 -3.68
N LEU A 55 -19.32 3.13 -2.49
CA LEU A 55 -18.79 3.71 -1.25
C LEU A 55 -17.33 3.31 -1.00
N LEU A 56 -17.00 2.02 -1.17
CA LEU A 56 -15.64 1.51 -1.00
C LEU A 56 -14.68 2.10 -2.04
N VAL A 57 -15.11 2.21 -3.30
CA VAL A 57 -14.32 2.88 -4.36
C VAL A 57 -14.08 4.35 -4.03
N VAL A 58 -15.08 5.07 -3.48
CA VAL A 58 -14.90 6.46 -3.03
C VAL A 58 -13.88 6.55 -1.90
N ILE A 59 -13.93 5.65 -0.91
CA ILE A 59 -12.95 5.60 0.19
C ILE A 59 -11.55 5.34 -0.35
N VAL A 60 -11.39 4.35 -1.23
CA VAL A 60 -10.11 4.01 -1.87
C VAL A 60 -9.60 5.19 -2.71
N ALA A 61 -10.46 5.79 -3.53
CA ALA A 61 -10.12 6.95 -4.36
C ALA A 61 -9.68 8.14 -3.51
N TYR A 62 -10.36 8.40 -2.39
CA TYR A 62 -9.96 9.45 -1.45
C TYR A 62 -8.57 9.19 -0.86
N LEU A 63 -8.29 7.96 -0.40
CA LEU A 63 -6.98 7.60 0.14
C LEU A 63 -5.88 7.77 -0.92
N ILE A 64 -6.10 7.26 -2.14
CA ILE A 64 -5.16 7.42 -3.26
C ILE A 64 -4.96 8.91 -3.57
N PHE A 65 -6.06 9.67 -3.65
CA PHE A 65 -6.05 11.10 -3.97
C PHE A 65 -5.20 11.89 -3.00
N MET A 66 -5.29 11.61 -1.70
CA MET A 66 -4.45 12.29 -0.72
C MET A 66 -2.97 12.15 -1.05
N ARG A 67 -2.53 10.93 -1.38
CA ARG A 67 -1.12 10.69 -1.67
C ARG A 67 -0.67 11.24 -3.00
N VAL A 68 -1.49 11.08 -4.04
CA VAL A 68 -1.23 11.63 -5.37
C VAL A 68 -1.12 13.16 -5.31
N TYR A 69 -2.01 13.81 -4.55
CA TYR A 69 -1.97 15.24 -4.35
C TYR A 69 -0.69 15.70 -3.66
N ASP A 70 -0.30 15.04 -2.56
CA ASP A 70 0.92 15.37 -1.80
C ASP A 70 2.19 15.19 -2.66
N LEU A 71 2.32 14.05 -3.36
CA LEU A 71 3.45 13.78 -4.25
C LEU A 71 3.56 14.83 -5.34
N ARG A 72 2.44 15.18 -5.95
CA ARG A 72 2.41 16.17 -7.01
C ARG A 72 2.81 17.55 -6.51
N MET A 73 2.28 17.99 -5.37
CA MET A 73 2.65 19.29 -4.79
C MET A 73 4.15 19.32 -4.46
N GLY A 74 4.70 18.21 -3.96
CA GLY A 74 6.14 18.05 -3.79
C GLY A 74 6.91 18.16 -5.11
N ILE A 75 6.53 17.37 -6.13
CA ILE A 75 7.22 17.37 -7.44
C ILE A 75 7.19 18.77 -8.05
N ARG A 76 6.07 19.47 -7.94
CA ARG A 76 5.91 20.84 -8.41
C ARG A 76 6.88 21.79 -7.70
N ASN A 77 7.04 21.67 -6.39
CA ASN A 77 7.96 22.51 -5.62
C ASN A 77 9.41 22.23 -6.03
N VAL A 78 9.81 20.96 -6.15
CA VAL A 78 11.15 20.59 -6.67
C VAL A 78 11.36 21.12 -8.08
N ALA A 79 10.39 20.91 -8.97
CA ALA A 79 10.48 21.36 -10.35
C ALA A 79 10.63 22.88 -10.43
N LYS A 80 9.95 23.64 -9.55
CA LYS A 80 10.06 25.10 -9.50
C LYS A 80 11.49 25.54 -9.16
N ASP A 81 12.17 24.82 -8.26
CA ASP A 81 13.54 25.12 -7.84
C ASP A 81 14.57 24.85 -8.96
N LEU A 82 14.23 24.00 -9.94
CA LEU A 82 15.07 23.73 -11.11
C LEU A 82 15.03 24.83 -12.18
N PHE A 83 14.04 25.73 -12.13
CA PHE A 83 13.88 26.80 -13.12
C PHE A 83 14.26 28.16 -12.55
N GLN A 84 14.95 28.98 -13.36
CA GLN A 84 15.34 30.34 -12.99
C GLN A 84 14.12 31.17 -12.54
N PRO A 85 14.20 31.88 -11.40
CA PRO A 85 13.14 32.77 -10.94
C PRO A 85 12.73 33.77 -12.03
N GLY A 86 11.43 33.89 -12.29
CA GLY A 86 10.87 34.79 -13.31
C GLY A 86 10.79 34.22 -14.74
N SER A 87 11.36 33.04 -15.01
CA SER A 87 11.18 32.34 -16.28
C SER A 87 9.72 31.89 -16.50
N THR A 88 9.28 31.77 -17.76
CA THR A 88 7.93 31.27 -18.10
C THR A 88 7.58 29.94 -17.41
N PRO A 89 8.47 28.92 -17.36
CA PRO A 89 8.22 27.68 -16.64
C PRO A 89 8.10 27.87 -15.13
N HIS A 90 8.95 28.71 -14.53
CA HIS A 90 8.88 29.04 -13.11
C HIS A 90 7.56 29.73 -12.75
N ASN A 91 7.12 30.69 -13.57
CA ASN A 91 5.85 31.40 -13.38
C ASN A 91 4.63 30.50 -13.60
N TRP A 92 4.70 29.55 -14.52
CA TRP A 92 3.65 28.55 -14.72
C TRP A 92 3.56 27.59 -13.52
N LEU A 93 4.70 27.13 -13.01
CA LEU A 93 4.78 26.29 -11.81
C LEU A 93 4.47 27.06 -10.53
N SER A 94 4.63 28.38 -10.48
CA SER A 94 4.34 29.18 -9.27
C SER A 94 2.86 29.58 -9.16
N LYS A 95 2.09 29.63 -10.27
CA LYS A 95 0.64 29.89 -10.24
C LYS A 95 -0.09 28.83 -9.40
N GLN A 96 -0.70 29.24 -8.29
CA GLN A 96 -1.40 28.34 -7.38
C GLN A 96 -2.60 27.65 -8.05
N LYS A 97 -2.76 26.35 -7.75
CA LYS A 97 -4.02 25.57 -7.78
C LYS A 97 -4.93 25.86 -8.97
N SER A 98 -4.51 25.45 -10.17
CA SER A 98 -5.47 25.39 -11.28
C SER A 98 -6.55 24.32 -10.98
N ALA A 99 -7.83 24.63 -11.18
CA ALA A 99 -8.91 23.66 -11.01
C ALA A 99 -8.68 22.39 -11.86
N LEU A 100 -8.09 22.57 -13.05
CA LEU A 100 -7.68 21.49 -13.95
C LEU A 100 -6.63 20.59 -13.31
N GLN A 101 -5.72 21.17 -12.52
CA GLN A 101 -4.76 20.41 -11.75
C GLN A 101 -5.49 19.50 -10.74
N LEU A 102 -6.33 20.05 -9.88
CA LEU A 102 -7.07 19.25 -8.90
C LEU A 102 -7.92 18.17 -9.58
N GLY A 103 -8.60 18.53 -10.68
CA GLY A 103 -9.40 17.62 -11.49
C GLY A 103 -8.59 16.44 -12.04
N ALA A 104 -7.37 16.67 -12.55
CA ALA A 104 -6.51 15.60 -13.05
C ALA A 104 -6.08 14.61 -11.95
N ALA A 105 -5.77 15.10 -10.75
CA ALA A 105 -5.42 14.24 -9.61
C ALA A 105 -6.64 13.43 -9.13
N LEU A 106 -7.82 14.06 -9.10
CA LEU A 106 -9.07 13.39 -8.76
C LEU A 106 -9.41 12.30 -9.78
N PHE A 107 -9.37 12.63 -11.07
CA PHE A 107 -9.60 11.69 -12.15
C PHE A 107 -8.66 10.49 -12.07
N PHE A 108 -7.34 10.74 -11.97
CA PHE A 108 -6.35 9.68 -11.82
C PHE A 108 -6.65 8.77 -10.62
N SER A 109 -7.03 9.36 -9.48
CA SER A 109 -7.31 8.60 -8.25
C SER A 109 -8.57 7.76 -8.35
N VAL A 110 -9.62 8.29 -8.98
CA VAL A 110 -10.88 7.55 -9.24
C VAL A 110 -10.63 6.43 -10.25
N SER A 111 -9.95 6.70 -11.36
CA SER A 111 -9.60 5.69 -12.35
C SER A 111 -8.75 4.57 -11.75
N LEU A 112 -7.76 4.93 -10.93
CA LEU A 112 -6.92 3.95 -10.25
C LEU A 112 -7.70 3.15 -9.20
N ALA A 113 -8.63 3.77 -8.47
CA ALA A 113 -9.48 3.08 -7.49
C ALA A 113 -10.45 2.09 -8.16
N VAL A 114 -11.06 2.49 -9.29
CA VAL A 114 -11.91 1.59 -10.09
C VAL A 114 -11.07 0.45 -10.65
N GLY A 115 -9.90 0.74 -11.23
CA GLY A 115 -8.98 -0.28 -11.74
C GLY A 115 -8.53 -1.26 -10.64
N PHE A 116 -8.17 -0.74 -9.47
CA PHE A 116 -7.86 -1.54 -8.28
C PHE A 116 -9.01 -2.48 -7.90
N ALA A 117 -10.23 -1.97 -7.79
CA ALA A 117 -11.39 -2.76 -7.39
C ALA A 117 -11.76 -3.84 -8.43
N VAL A 118 -11.72 -3.49 -9.72
CA VAL A 118 -12.00 -4.41 -10.82
C VAL A 118 -10.95 -5.51 -10.87
N VAL A 119 -9.66 -5.18 -10.89
CA VAL A 119 -8.58 -6.18 -10.94
C VAL A 119 -8.63 -7.09 -9.72
N LEU A 120 -8.85 -6.53 -8.52
CA LEU A 120 -8.97 -7.31 -7.30
C LEU A 120 -10.15 -8.29 -7.34
N ARG A 121 -11.31 -7.85 -7.82
CA ARG A 121 -12.50 -8.71 -7.95
C ARG A 121 -12.31 -9.76 -9.04
N SER A 122 -11.79 -9.39 -10.20
CA SER A 122 -11.52 -10.34 -11.29
C SER A 122 -10.52 -11.41 -10.83
N LEU A 123 -9.48 -11.03 -10.10
CA LEU A 123 -8.55 -12.00 -9.50
C LEU A 123 -9.25 -12.95 -8.53
N HIS A 124 -10.12 -12.43 -7.66
CA HIS A 124 -10.89 -13.24 -6.72
C HIS A 124 -11.68 -14.35 -7.44
N GLU A 125 -12.32 -14.02 -8.56
CA GLU A 125 -13.05 -15.00 -9.38
C GLU A 125 -12.13 -16.02 -10.08
N ILE A 126 -10.91 -15.63 -10.46
CA ILE A 126 -10.00 -16.50 -11.22
C ILE A 126 -9.15 -17.42 -10.32
N HIS A 127 -8.52 -16.89 -9.26
CA HIS A 127 -7.51 -17.60 -8.47
C HIS A 127 -7.96 -17.92 -7.03
N SER A 128 -9.22 -17.66 -6.69
CA SER A 128 -9.77 -17.75 -5.32
C SER A 128 -9.19 -16.72 -4.34
N ALA A 129 -10.04 -16.29 -3.40
CA ALA A 129 -9.66 -15.44 -2.27
C ALA A 129 -8.47 -15.98 -1.46
N PHE A 130 -8.35 -17.31 -1.36
CA PHE A 130 -7.34 -17.98 -0.54
C PHE A 130 -5.91 -17.74 -1.04
N VAL A 131 -5.71 -17.45 -2.33
CA VAL A 131 -4.38 -17.16 -2.89
C VAL A 131 -4.06 -15.66 -2.77
N ILE A 132 -5.04 -14.80 -3.01
CA ILE A 132 -4.82 -13.35 -3.16
C ILE A 132 -4.57 -12.66 -1.83
N TYR A 133 -5.36 -12.97 -0.80
CA TYR A 133 -5.25 -12.24 0.47
C TYR A 133 -3.96 -12.55 1.25
N PRO A 134 -3.46 -13.80 1.29
CA PRO A 134 -2.12 -14.06 1.82
C PRO A 134 -1.03 -13.32 1.03
N LEU A 135 -1.16 -13.23 -0.29
CA LEU A 135 -0.21 -12.51 -1.13
C LEU A 135 -0.22 -11.00 -0.85
N LEU A 136 -1.40 -10.40 -0.70
CA LEU A 136 -1.55 -9.00 -0.26
C LEU A 136 -1.04 -8.78 1.17
N THR A 137 -1.16 -9.80 2.03
CA THR A 137 -0.61 -9.75 3.39
C THR A 137 0.90 -9.72 3.36
N ALA A 138 1.53 -10.62 2.60
CA ALA A 138 2.97 -10.62 2.38
C ALA A 138 3.46 -9.30 1.78
N ALA A 139 2.71 -8.72 0.83
CA ALA A 139 2.98 -7.40 0.27
C ALA A 139 2.97 -6.29 1.34
N CYS A 140 1.96 -6.26 2.21
CA CYS A 140 1.89 -5.28 3.29
C CYS A 140 3.02 -5.45 4.31
N ILE A 141 3.42 -6.69 4.63
CA ILE A 141 4.57 -6.97 5.50
C ILE A 141 5.86 -6.45 4.86
N TYR A 142 6.06 -6.72 3.56
CA TYR A 142 7.19 -6.22 2.79
C TYR A 142 7.27 -4.68 2.80
N LEU A 143 6.15 -3.99 2.57
CA LEU A 143 6.05 -2.53 2.66
C LEU A 143 6.36 -2.01 4.07
N GLY A 144 6.00 -2.78 5.11
CA GLY A 144 6.36 -2.52 6.50
C GLY A 144 7.86 -2.59 6.74
N PHE A 145 8.54 -3.60 6.20
CA PHE A 145 9.98 -3.78 6.36
C PHE A 145 10.79 -2.71 5.60
N PHE A 146 10.38 -2.39 4.37
CA PHE A 146 11.03 -1.36 3.55
C PHE A 146 10.75 0.08 4.02
N ARG A 147 9.87 0.27 5.01
CA ARG A 147 9.44 1.59 5.51
C ARG A 147 10.60 2.48 5.96
N ASN A 148 11.60 1.88 6.62
CA ASN A 148 12.65 2.60 7.35
C ASN A 148 14.01 2.57 6.65
N LYS A 149 14.12 1.98 5.45
CA LYS A 149 15.39 1.95 4.72
C LYS A 149 15.60 3.26 3.96
N ASP A 150 16.78 3.83 4.14
CA ASP A 150 17.24 4.92 3.29
C ASP A 150 17.74 4.34 1.98
N LEU A 151 17.00 4.65 0.91
CA LEU A 151 17.26 4.16 -0.45
C LEU A 151 17.98 5.22 -1.31
N VAL A 152 18.28 6.38 -0.74
CA VAL A 152 18.96 7.49 -1.41
C VAL A 152 20.43 7.41 -1.04
N THR A 153 21.32 7.32 -2.04
CA THR A 153 22.77 7.36 -1.81
C THR A 153 23.22 8.75 -1.34
N ASP A 154 24.33 8.80 -0.61
CA ASP A 154 24.88 10.07 -0.10
C ASP A 154 25.15 11.07 -1.23
N SER A 155 25.64 10.59 -2.38
CA SER A 155 25.84 11.39 -3.59
C SER A 155 24.56 12.04 -4.14
N LEU A 156 23.43 11.34 -4.05
CA LEU A 156 22.14 11.86 -4.50
C LEU A 156 21.55 12.81 -3.44
N SER A 157 21.82 12.56 -2.15
CA SER A 157 21.43 13.43 -1.04
C SER A 157 22.10 14.81 -1.13
N GLU A 158 23.39 14.88 -1.44
CA GLU A 158 24.14 16.14 -1.55
C GLU A 158 23.62 17.04 -2.69
N SER A 159 23.14 16.44 -3.77
CA SER A 159 22.62 17.16 -4.93
C SER A 159 21.23 17.82 -4.73
N MET A 160 20.50 17.44 -3.68
CA MET A 160 19.08 17.83 -3.50
C MET A 160 18.87 19.16 -2.78
N GLY A 161 19.92 19.70 -2.15
CA GLY A 161 19.94 21.01 -1.49
C GLY A 161 19.08 21.10 -0.23
N SER A 162 17.77 20.88 -0.32
CA SER A 162 16.82 20.99 0.79
C SER A 162 16.39 19.63 1.34
N GLU A 163 16.18 19.59 2.66
CA GLU A 163 15.73 18.40 3.39
C GLU A 163 14.32 17.94 2.94
N ASP A 164 13.47 18.89 2.53
CA ASP A 164 12.13 18.60 2.01
C ASP A 164 12.19 17.94 0.63
N ASN A 165 13.13 18.36 -0.23
CA ASN A 165 13.36 17.73 -1.53
C ASN A 165 13.89 16.30 -1.36
N LYS A 166 14.80 16.08 -0.40
CA LYS A 166 15.31 14.75 -0.04
C LYS A 166 14.19 13.82 0.41
N LYS A 167 13.31 14.26 1.31
CA LYS A 167 12.15 13.48 1.78
C LYS A 167 11.19 13.12 0.66
N LEU A 168 10.94 14.05 -0.27
CA LEU A 168 10.08 13.79 -1.42
C LEU A 168 10.68 12.74 -2.35
N VAL A 169 11.94 12.90 -2.75
CA VAL A 169 12.58 11.98 -3.70
C VAL A 169 12.70 10.59 -3.10
N GLN A 170 13.08 10.50 -1.82
CA GLN A 170 13.07 9.25 -1.09
C GLN A 170 11.68 8.60 -1.08
N SER A 171 10.63 9.39 -0.88
CA SER A 171 9.25 8.95 -0.95
C SER A 171 8.86 8.42 -2.35
N LEU A 172 9.29 9.10 -3.41
CA LEU A 172 9.05 8.66 -4.80
C LEU A 172 9.78 7.35 -5.11
N ILE A 173 11.04 7.23 -4.72
CA ILE A 173 11.83 6.00 -4.89
C ILE A 173 11.17 4.84 -4.13
N ARG A 174 10.76 5.05 -2.88
CA ARG A 174 10.06 4.02 -2.09
C ARG A 174 8.77 3.57 -2.77
N ILE A 175 7.95 4.49 -3.28
CA ILE A 175 6.71 4.14 -3.98
C ILE A 175 7.01 3.41 -5.29
N GLY A 176 7.90 3.94 -6.12
CA GLY A 176 8.25 3.35 -7.42
C GLY A 176 8.85 1.96 -7.27
N TYR A 177 9.84 1.80 -6.39
CA TYR A 177 10.47 0.51 -6.11
C TYR A 177 9.47 -0.50 -5.56
N SER A 178 8.65 -0.09 -4.58
CA SER A 178 7.63 -0.97 -4.01
C SER A 178 6.58 -1.40 -5.03
N PHE A 179 6.15 -0.47 -5.90
CA PHE A 179 5.24 -0.76 -7.00
C PHE A 179 5.83 -1.79 -7.94
N VAL A 180 7.06 -1.58 -8.43
CA VAL A 180 7.71 -2.49 -9.38
C VAL A 180 7.90 -3.87 -8.76
N VAL A 181 8.45 -3.95 -7.54
CA VAL A 181 8.68 -5.25 -6.87
C VAL A 181 7.37 -5.98 -6.62
N LEU A 182 6.36 -5.29 -6.09
CA LEU A 182 5.05 -5.91 -5.83
C LEU A 182 4.42 -6.40 -7.13
N ASN A 183 4.48 -5.60 -8.19
CA ASN A 183 3.91 -5.97 -9.48
C ASN A 183 4.66 -7.17 -10.09
N LEU A 184 6.00 -7.19 -10.03
CA LEU A 184 6.80 -8.34 -10.46
C LEU A 184 6.43 -9.61 -9.68
N ILE A 185 6.26 -9.53 -8.36
CA ILE A 185 5.84 -10.69 -7.54
C ILE A 185 4.47 -11.20 -8.00
N LEU A 186 3.49 -10.31 -8.21
CA LEU A 186 2.17 -10.68 -8.73
C LEU A 186 2.28 -11.34 -10.11
N VAL A 187 3.09 -10.76 -11.00
CA VAL A 187 3.35 -11.28 -12.33
C VAL A 187 3.96 -12.67 -12.26
N PHE A 188 5.03 -12.90 -11.50
CA PHE A 188 5.69 -14.20 -11.44
C PHE A 188 4.76 -15.29 -10.89
N ILE A 189 4.07 -15.02 -9.77
CA ILE A 189 3.20 -16.01 -9.12
C ILE A 189 1.98 -16.33 -10.00
N LEU A 190 1.34 -15.32 -10.57
CA LEU A 190 0.10 -15.51 -11.33
C LEU A 190 0.35 -15.91 -12.79
N SER A 191 1.48 -15.52 -13.39
CA SER A 191 1.87 -16.02 -14.71
C SER A 191 2.19 -17.51 -14.67
N ALA A 192 2.76 -18.03 -13.56
CA ALA A 192 2.96 -19.47 -13.42
C ALA A 192 1.62 -20.24 -13.46
N TYR A 193 0.57 -19.67 -12.86
CA TYR A 193 -0.78 -20.22 -12.96
C TYR A 193 -1.34 -20.12 -14.39
N ASP A 194 -1.17 -18.98 -15.06
CA ASP A 194 -1.60 -18.80 -16.45
C ASP A 194 -0.92 -19.81 -17.39
N VAL A 195 0.36 -20.09 -17.17
CA VAL A 195 1.11 -21.12 -17.92
C VAL A 195 0.56 -22.51 -17.64
N HIS A 196 0.26 -22.84 -16.38
CA HIS A 196 -0.36 -24.13 -16.05
C HIS A 196 -1.73 -24.28 -16.73
N LEU A 197 -2.57 -23.25 -16.65
CA LEU A 197 -3.90 -23.22 -17.26
C LEU A 197 -3.82 -23.35 -18.78
N PHE A 198 -2.81 -22.73 -19.39
CA PHE A 198 -2.55 -22.84 -20.82
C PHE A 198 -2.32 -24.29 -21.28
N TYR A 199 -1.54 -25.07 -20.52
CA TYR A 199 -1.29 -26.48 -20.85
C TYR A 199 -2.48 -27.40 -20.54
N SER A 200 -3.28 -27.09 -19.51
CA SER A 200 -4.40 -27.94 -19.11
C SER A 200 -5.67 -27.66 -19.92
N GLU A 201 -5.93 -26.39 -20.27
CA GLU A 201 -7.16 -25.94 -20.93
C GLU A 201 -6.87 -24.77 -21.89
N PRO A 202 -6.35 -25.03 -23.10
CA PRO A 202 -6.04 -23.97 -24.05
C PRO A 202 -7.29 -23.14 -24.39
N TYR A 203 -7.13 -21.81 -24.38
CA TYR A 203 -8.20 -20.87 -24.71
C TYR A 203 -8.19 -20.59 -26.20
N LEU A 204 -9.21 -21.05 -26.92
CA LEU A 204 -9.36 -20.73 -28.34
C LEU A 204 -10.13 -19.41 -28.50
N PHE A 205 -9.81 -18.63 -29.54
CA PHE A 205 -10.53 -17.37 -29.81
C PHE A 205 -12.00 -17.56 -30.17
N ASN A 206 -12.42 -18.75 -30.61
CA ASN A 206 -13.84 -19.05 -30.86
C ASN A 206 -14.62 -19.37 -29.56
N GLU A 207 -13.93 -19.68 -28.46
CA GLU A 207 -14.54 -20.08 -27.18
C GLU A 207 -14.52 -18.96 -26.13
N TYR A 208 -13.94 -17.79 -26.44
CA TYR A 208 -13.75 -16.73 -25.44
C TYR A 208 -15.06 -16.23 -24.81
N GLN A 209 -16.15 -16.20 -25.58
CA GLN A 209 -17.45 -15.73 -25.08
C GLN A 209 -18.03 -16.69 -24.06
N GLU A 210 -17.96 -17.99 -24.34
CA GLU A 210 -18.46 -19.04 -23.46
C GLU A 210 -17.66 -19.06 -22.15
N LYS A 211 -16.33 -19.13 -22.23
CA LYS A 211 -15.48 -19.13 -21.03
C LYS A 211 -15.57 -17.82 -20.22
N ALA A 212 -15.76 -16.68 -20.89
CA ALA A 212 -15.99 -15.42 -20.19
C ALA A 212 -17.39 -15.35 -19.54
N HIS A 213 -18.39 -16.02 -20.12
CA HIS A 213 -19.72 -16.11 -19.54
C HIS A 213 -19.73 -16.99 -18.28
N GLU A 214 -19.06 -18.14 -18.31
CA GLU A 214 -18.92 -19.06 -17.18
C GLU A 214 -18.25 -18.40 -15.97
N ARG A 215 -17.20 -17.60 -16.21
CA ARG A 215 -16.45 -16.88 -15.18
C ARG A 215 -17.06 -15.52 -14.80
N GLY A 216 -18.08 -15.09 -15.53
CA GLY A 216 -18.72 -13.81 -15.34
C GLY A 216 -19.64 -13.80 -14.13
N ILE A 217 -19.81 -12.63 -13.52
CA ILE A 217 -20.77 -12.43 -12.44
C ILE A 217 -22.17 -12.26 -13.05
N GLN A 218 -23.14 -13.00 -12.51
CA GLN A 218 -24.55 -12.93 -12.91
C GLN A 218 -25.29 -11.75 -12.27
N PHE A 219 -26.38 -11.31 -12.89
CA PHE A 219 -27.21 -10.24 -12.32
C PHE A 219 -27.92 -10.71 -11.06
N ASN A 220 -27.94 -9.88 -10.01
CA ASN A 220 -28.63 -10.20 -8.76
C ASN A 220 -29.61 -9.12 -8.26
N GLY A 221 -29.94 -8.12 -9.09
CA GLY A 221 -30.76 -6.96 -8.70
C GLY A 221 -29.95 -5.78 -8.20
N ASP A 222 -28.89 -6.03 -7.40
CA ASP A 222 -28.11 -5.01 -6.70
C ASP A 222 -26.76 -4.67 -7.35
N ASN A 223 -26.37 -5.39 -8.41
CA ASN A 223 -25.03 -5.30 -9.01
C ASN A 223 -25.00 -4.80 -10.46
N LYS A 224 -26.02 -4.05 -10.90
CA LYS A 224 -26.22 -3.63 -12.29
C LYS A 224 -24.96 -3.00 -12.93
N VAL A 225 -24.28 -2.12 -12.21
CA VAL A 225 -23.13 -1.34 -12.69
C VAL A 225 -21.82 -2.08 -12.45
N SER A 226 -21.55 -2.51 -11.22
CA SER A 226 -20.27 -3.14 -10.87
C SER A 226 -20.04 -4.44 -11.63
N ARG A 227 -21.11 -5.21 -11.92
CA ARG A 227 -21.06 -6.40 -12.79
C ARG A 227 -20.48 -6.09 -14.16
N VAL A 228 -20.86 -4.97 -14.79
CA VAL A 228 -20.37 -4.62 -16.13
C VAL A 228 -18.86 -4.44 -16.11
N PHE A 229 -18.34 -3.72 -15.11
CA PHE A 229 -16.90 -3.50 -14.98
C PHE A 229 -16.13 -4.79 -14.68
N VAL A 230 -16.65 -5.64 -13.78
CA VAL A 230 -16.00 -6.91 -13.45
C VAL A 230 -16.01 -7.86 -14.65
N ASN A 231 -17.15 -8.00 -15.32
CA ASN A 231 -17.28 -8.88 -16.49
C ASN A 231 -16.44 -8.37 -17.66
N LEU A 232 -16.31 -7.05 -17.84
CA LEU A 232 -15.35 -6.50 -18.81
C LEU A 232 -13.92 -6.91 -18.46
N GLY A 233 -13.54 -6.90 -17.19
CA GLY A 233 -12.24 -7.40 -16.73
C GLY A 233 -12.04 -8.89 -17.04
N VAL A 234 -13.07 -9.72 -16.80
CA VAL A 234 -13.05 -11.17 -17.12
C VAL A 234 -12.93 -11.41 -18.63
N VAL A 235 -13.67 -10.65 -19.45
CA VAL A 235 -13.61 -10.73 -20.91
C VAL A 235 -12.22 -10.34 -21.41
N LEU A 236 -11.67 -9.22 -20.95
CA LEU A 236 -10.33 -8.78 -21.33
C LEU A 236 -9.27 -9.82 -20.97
N ASP A 237 -9.42 -10.48 -19.82
CA ASP A 237 -8.50 -11.55 -19.40
C ASP A 237 -8.62 -12.80 -20.27
N THR A 238 -9.84 -13.17 -20.65
CA THR A 238 -10.10 -14.32 -21.53
C THR A 238 -9.58 -14.05 -22.94
N VAL A 239 -9.82 -12.84 -23.47
CA VAL A 239 -9.29 -12.40 -24.78
C VAL A 239 -7.77 -12.36 -24.76
N ARG A 240 -7.16 -11.86 -23.67
CA ARG A 240 -5.70 -11.89 -23.48
C ARG A 240 -5.17 -13.31 -23.55
N SER A 241 -5.76 -14.25 -22.82
CA SER A 241 -5.33 -15.65 -22.82
C SER A 241 -5.49 -16.31 -24.20
N ALA A 242 -6.59 -16.00 -24.91
CA ALA A 242 -6.80 -16.47 -26.29
C ALA A 242 -5.80 -15.86 -27.30
N ALA A 243 -5.49 -14.57 -27.17
CA ALA A 243 -4.52 -13.86 -28.00
C ALA A 243 -3.12 -14.45 -27.87
N VAL A 244 -2.72 -14.75 -26.64
CA VAL A 244 -1.45 -15.43 -26.39
C VAL A 244 -1.46 -16.83 -27.02
N ASN A 245 -2.54 -17.59 -26.88
CA ASN A 245 -2.62 -18.93 -27.45
C ASN A 245 -2.49 -18.97 -28.98
N GLU A 246 -3.21 -18.12 -29.71
CA GLU A 246 -3.05 -18.07 -31.17
C GLU A 246 -1.66 -17.62 -31.59
N SER A 247 -1.08 -16.65 -30.89
CA SER A 247 0.29 -16.21 -31.18
C SER A 247 1.31 -17.35 -31.06
N LEU A 248 1.06 -18.34 -30.19
CA LEU A 248 1.95 -19.50 -30.05
C LEU A 248 1.73 -20.59 -31.08
N LYS A 249 0.49 -20.79 -31.54
CA LYS A 249 0.22 -21.74 -32.61
C LYS A 249 0.94 -21.33 -33.89
N GLU A 250 0.99 -20.04 -34.19
CA GLU A 250 1.72 -19.50 -35.34
C GLU A 250 3.26 -19.65 -35.21
N LEU A 251 3.79 -19.78 -33.99
CA LEU A 251 5.22 -19.86 -33.70
C LEU A 251 5.78 -21.30 -33.63
N ASP A 252 4.99 -22.32 -33.95
CA ASP A 252 5.37 -23.75 -33.94
C ASP A 252 6.02 -24.18 -32.60
N PHE A 253 5.33 -23.84 -31.51
CA PHE A 253 5.80 -23.89 -30.11
C PHE A 253 6.33 -25.26 -29.65
N GLU A 254 5.84 -26.37 -30.20
CA GLU A 254 6.25 -27.72 -29.80
C GLU A 254 7.73 -28.03 -30.09
N ARG A 255 8.38 -27.27 -30.98
CA ARG A 255 9.75 -27.58 -31.44
C ARG A 255 10.81 -26.56 -31.02
N ASN A 256 10.43 -25.43 -30.42
CA ASN A 256 11.37 -24.31 -30.25
C ASN A 256 11.37 -23.74 -28.83
N VAL A 257 12.44 -24.01 -28.07
CA VAL A 257 12.65 -23.50 -26.70
C VAL A 257 12.59 -21.97 -26.66
N SER A 258 13.01 -21.29 -27.74
CA SER A 258 12.91 -19.84 -27.88
C SER A 258 11.46 -19.31 -27.89
N ALA A 259 10.52 -20.06 -28.46
CA ALA A 259 9.09 -19.69 -28.47
C ALA A 259 8.48 -19.75 -27.05
N PHE A 260 8.95 -20.67 -26.20
CA PHE A 260 8.56 -20.74 -24.78
C PHE A 260 8.98 -19.50 -23.98
N PHE A 261 10.18 -18.99 -24.19
CA PHE A 261 10.62 -17.76 -23.52
C PHE A 261 9.86 -16.52 -24.01
N VAL A 262 9.56 -16.45 -25.32
CA VAL A 262 8.75 -15.36 -25.90
C VAL A 262 7.32 -15.39 -25.34
N PHE A 263 6.70 -16.57 -25.21
CA PHE A 263 5.41 -16.76 -24.55
C PHE A 263 5.42 -16.23 -23.11
N TYR A 264 6.37 -16.68 -22.31
CA TYR A 264 6.45 -16.32 -20.90
C TYR A 264 6.67 -14.82 -20.73
N LEU A 265 7.49 -14.22 -21.59
CA LEU A 265 7.72 -12.77 -21.60
C LEU A 265 6.47 -11.99 -22.01
N LEU A 266 5.73 -12.45 -23.03
CA LEU A 266 4.49 -11.81 -23.48
C LEU A 266 3.41 -11.85 -22.38
N ILE A 267 3.18 -13.03 -21.78
CA ILE A 267 2.29 -13.17 -20.61
C ILE A 267 2.76 -12.27 -19.48
N GLY A 268 4.07 -12.25 -19.20
CA GLY A 268 4.64 -11.44 -18.14
C GLY A 268 4.37 -9.95 -18.32
N VAL A 269 4.56 -9.40 -19.53
CA VAL A 269 4.29 -7.99 -19.85
C VAL A 269 2.79 -7.68 -19.72
N LEU A 270 1.92 -8.54 -20.25
CA LEU A 270 0.47 -8.35 -20.17
C LEU A 270 -0.02 -8.43 -18.71
N ASN A 271 0.53 -9.34 -17.92
CA ASN A 271 0.28 -9.43 -16.48
C ASN A 271 0.80 -8.21 -15.73
N PHE A 272 1.96 -7.66 -16.12
CA PHE A 272 2.50 -6.46 -15.48
C PHE A 272 1.55 -5.27 -15.67
N ILE A 273 1.00 -5.11 -16.87
CA ILE A 273 0.00 -4.07 -17.16
C ILE A 273 -1.30 -4.35 -16.39
N LYS A 274 -1.82 -5.58 -16.43
CA LYS A 274 -3.05 -6.03 -15.75
C LYS A 274 -3.00 -5.77 -14.24
N PHE A 275 -1.87 -6.07 -13.59
CA PHE A 275 -1.72 -5.95 -12.13
C PHE A 275 -1.17 -4.59 -11.68
N SER A 276 -0.86 -3.68 -12.61
CA SER A 276 -0.40 -2.33 -12.28
C SER A 276 -1.38 -1.53 -11.42
N PRO A 277 -2.70 -1.50 -11.73
CA PRO A 277 -3.67 -0.77 -10.90
C PRO A 277 -3.77 -1.32 -9.48
N LEU A 278 -3.70 -2.65 -9.33
CA LEU A 278 -3.74 -3.31 -8.04
C LEU A 278 -2.50 -3.00 -7.21
N SER A 279 -1.31 -3.26 -7.76
CA SER A 279 -0.04 -3.04 -7.08
C SER A 279 0.17 -1.57 -6.69
N LEU A 280 -0.06 -0.64 -7.62
CA LEU A 280 0.06 0.79 -7.35
C LEU A 280 -1.01 1.25 -6.34
N GLY A 281 -2.24 0.74 -6.44
CA GLY A 281 -3.31 1.01 -5.50
C GLY A 281 -2.93 0.61 -4.07
N VAL A 282 -2.47 -0.64 -3.86
CA VAL A 282 -2.01 -1.12 -2.54
C VAL A 282 -0.91 -0.24 -1.97
N VAL A 283 0.11 0.08 -2.77
CA VAL A 283 1.25 0.90 -2.33
C VAL A 283 0.78 2.30 -1.91
N LEU A 284 -0.04 2.95 -2.73
CA LEU A 284 -0.55 4.29 -2.44
C LEU A 284 -1.44 4.30 -1.20
N ILE A 285 -2.40 3.38 -1.08
CA ILE A 285 -3.27 3.26 0.10
C ILE A 285 -2.42 3.05 1.36
N TYR A 286 -1.44 2.14 1.32
CA TYR A 286 -0.55 1.86 2.45
C TYR A 286 0.19 3.12 2.94
N PHE A 287 0.79 3.87 2.00
CA PHE A 287 1.48 5.11 2.36
C PHE A 287 0.53 6.26 2.75
N SER A 288 -0.70 6.30 2.22
CA SER A 288 -1.73 7.28 2.61
C SER A 288 -2.16 7.13 4.06
N ILE A 289 -2.46 5.89 4.48
CA ILE A 289 -2.88 5.62 5.85
C ILE A 289 -1.72 5.93 6.81
N ARG A 290 -0.48 5.59 6.43
CA ARG A 290 0.72 5.87 7.24
C ARG A 290 0.85 7.35 7.61
N VAL A 291 0.86 8.24 6.62
CA VAL A 291 1.17 9.67 6.85
C VAL A 291 0.14 10.32 7.76
N ARG A 292 -1.15 9.99 7.63
CA ARG A 292 -2.21 10.73 8.33
C ARG A 292 -2.75 10.04 9.57
N TYR A 293 -2.95 8.73 9.55
CA TYR A 293 -3.53 8.05 10.71
C TYR A 293 -2.52 7.90 11.83
N LEU A 294 -1.28 7.53 11.54
CA LEU A 294 -0.28 7.37 12.60
C LEU A 294 0.17 8.70 13.19
N GLU A 295 0.39 9.76 12.40
CA GLU A 295 0.78 11.06 12.96
C GLU A 295 -0.34 11.66 13.83
N ARG A 296 -1.61 11.48 13.44
CA ARG A 296 -2.75 11.97 14.23
C ARG A 296 -3.05 11.08 15.43
N LEU A 297 -2.97 9.75 15.28
CA LEU A 297 -3.13 8.82 16.40
C LEU A 297 -1.99 8.98 17.40
N GLN A 298 -0.74 9.13 16.98
CA GLN A 298 0.38 9.41 17.87
C GLN A 298 0.21 10.74 18.61
N LYS A 299 -0.31 11.79 17.94
CA LYS A 299 -0.66 13.05 18.63
C LYS A 299 -1.78 12.84 19.66
N LEU A 300 -2.84 12.11 19.31
CA LEU A 300 -3.95 11.85 20.22
C LEU A 300 -3.54 10.95 21.40
N PHE A 301 -2.85 9.85 21.14
CA PHE A 301 -2.30 8.97 22.17
C PHE A 301 -1.26 9.69 23.02
N GLY A 302 -0.38 10.51 22.43
CA GLY A 302 0.58 11.33 23.17
C GLY A 302 -0.10 12.32 24.12
N ILE A 303 -1.22 12.92 23.71
CA ILE A 303 -2.04 13.77 24.57
C ILE A 303 -2.70 12.94 25.69
N ILE A 304 -3.21 11.75 25.39
CA ILE A 304 -3.83 10.86 26.37
C ILE A 304 -2.81 10.37 27.40
N THR A 305 -1.62 9.93 26.98
CA THR A 305 -0.55 9.48 27.87
C THR A 305 0.00 10.63 28.70
N ALA A 306 0.14 11.83 28.13
CA ALA A 306 0.55 13.02 28.89
C ALA A 306 -0.49 13.40 29.96
N LYS A 307 -1.79 13.33 29.63
CA LYS A 307 -2.88 13.57 30.59
C LYS A 307 -2.93 12.49 31.68
N ALA A 308 -2.76 11.22 31.32
CA ALA A 308 -2.72 10.11 32.28
C ALA A 308 -1.52 10.23 33.23
N PHE A 309 -0.35 10.61 32.72
CA PHE A 309 0.84 10.82 33.53
C PHE A 309 0.72 12.03 34.46
N ALA A 310 0.11 13.12 33.99
CA ALA A 310 -0.20 14.29 34.81
C ALA A 310 -1.20 13.95 35.94
N ALA A 311 -2.25 13.17 35.63
CA ALA A 311 -3.21 12.69 36.63
C ALA A 311 -2.55 11.78 37.67
N TRP A 312 -1.67 10.87 37.25
CA TRP A 312 -0.93 10.01 38.16
C TRP A 312 0.02 10.79 39.10
N ARG A 313 0.73 11.80 38.59
CA ARG A 313 1.55 12.71 39.42
C ARG A 313 0.72 13.47 40.45
N LEU A 314 -0.46 13.94 40.06
CA LEU A 314 -1.39 14.62 40.97
C LEU A 314 -1.84 13.68 42.10
N VAL A 315 -2.28 12.45 41.77
CA VAL A 315 -2.66 11.45 42.77
C VAL A 315 -1.51 11.11 43.71
N LYS A 316 -0.28 10.98 43.19
CA LYS A 316 0.91 10.72 44.01
C LYS A 316 1.22 11.88 44.95
N SER A 317 1.08 13.13 44.49
CA SER A 317 1.27 14.33 45.34
C SER A 317 0.21 14.46 46.44
N LEU A 318 -1.05 14.12 46.15
CA LEU A 318 -2.14 14.14 47.12
C LEU A 318 -1.96 13.08 48.20
N ARG A 319 -1.52 11.86 47.84
CA ARG A 319 -1.17 10.83 48.83
C ARG A 319 -0.02 11.27 49.73
N LYS A 320 1.00 11.91 49.16
CA LYS A 320 2.15 12.40 49.94
C LYS A 320 1.74 13.51 50.92
N ARG A 321 0.84 14.41 50.53
CA ARG A 321 0.29 15.46 51.43
C ARG A 321 -0.53 14.86 52.56
N LYS A 322 -1.42 13.92 52.24
CA LYS A 322 -2.25 13.25 53.24
C LYS A 322 -1.43 12.49 54.30
N GLN A 323 -0.35 11.83 53.88
CA GLN A 323 0.59 11.18 54.80
C GLN A 323 1.36 12.15 55.70
N ILE A 324 1.60 13.39 55.24
CA ILE A 324 2.27 14.43 56.04
C ILE A 324 1.28 15.01 57.06
N GLU A 325 0.03 15.26 56.66
CA GLU A 325 -1.04 15.72 57.55
C GLU A 325 -1.32 14.69 58.65
N GLU A 326 -1.52 13.41 58.30
CA GLU A 326 -1.72 12.32 59.27
C GLU A 326 -0.54 12.14 60.24
N LYS A 327 0.69 12.46 59.81
CA LYS A 327 1.88 12.39 60.66
C LYS A 327 1.99 13.59 61.60
N ASN A 328 1.57 14.77 61.15
CA ASN A 328 1.56 15.98 61.98
C ASN A 328 0.44 15.96 63.02
N ASP A 329 -0.73 15.39 62.71
CA ASP A 329 -1.84 15.26 63.66
C ASP A 329 -1.59 14.19 64.74
N ALA A 330 -0.66 13.26 64.48
CA ALA A 330 -0.26 12.21 65.43
C ALA A 330 0.96 12.58 66.31
N SER A 331 1.52 13.78 66.15
CA SER A 331 2.69 14.28 66.89
C SER A 331 2.27 15.27 67.98
#